data_AF-A0A6G0XM43-F1
#
_entry.id   AF-A0A6G0XM43-F1
#
_cell.length_a   1.000
_cell.length_b   1.000
_cell.length_c   1.000
_cell.angle_alpha   90.00
_cell.angle_beta   90.00
_cell.angle_gamma   90.00
#
_symmetry.space_group_name_H-M   'P 1'
#
loop_
_entity.id
_entity.type
_entity.pdbx_description
1 polymer ?
#
loop_
_entity_poly.entity_id
_entity_poly.type
_entity_poly.pdbx_seq_one_letter_code
_entity_poly.pdbx_strand_id
1 'polypeptide(L)'
;MSSNKEACQADCAKKKALYDQCFDAWYRDVFLQNKSQGKLGCEDLYKEYAACMTDELKQNASLVQSIRSEMNPSHAGLWIGKDLPKPESAKKKP
;
A
#
# COMPACT_ATOMS: atom_id res chain seq x y z
N MET A 1 -15.24 3.40 23.84
CA MET A 1 -13.81 3.76 23.67
C MET A 1 -13.61 4.19 22.22
N SER A 2 -13.75 5.48 21.88
CA SER A 2 -13.64 5.95 20.47
C SER A 2 -12.53 6.99 20.25
N SER A 3 -12.00 7.64 21.29
CA SER A 3 -10.99 8.71 21.13
C SER A 3 -9.65 8.31 20.50
N ASN A 4 -9.28 7.02 20.50
CA ASN A 4 -8.00 6.60 19.92
C ASN A 4 -8.06 6.34 18.40
N LYS A 5 -9.25 6.13 17.83
CA LYS A 5 -9.41 5.80 16.41
C LYS A 5 -9.31 7.02 15.51
N GLU A 6 -9.90 8.15 15.92
CA GLU A 6 -9.80 9.42 15.18
C GLU A 6 -8.39 10.01 15.21
N ALA A 7 -7.66 9.85 16.32
CA ALA A 7 -6.26 10.28 16.42
C ALA A 7 -5.32 9.46 15.54
N CYS A 8 -5.51 8.14 15.48
CA CYS A 8 -4.77 7.25 14.58
C CYS A 8 -5.04 7.59 13.10
N GLN A 9 -6.31 7.81 12.74
CA GLN A 9 -6.67 8.22 11.39
C GLN A 9 -6.10 9.59 11.01
N ALA A 10 -6.08 10.55 11.93
CA ALA A 10 -5.49 11.86 11.69
C ALA A 10 -3.95 11.78 11.51
N ASP A 11 -3.27 10.88 12.22
CA ASP A 11 -1.83 10.65 12.04
C ASP A 11 -1.52 9.94 10.73
N CYS A 12 -2.26 8.87 10.39
CA CYS A 12 -2.14 8.20 9.10
C CYS A 12 -2.44 9.18 7.93
N ALA A 13 -3.42 10.07 8.09
CA ALA A 13 -3.77 11.07 7.07
C ALA A 13 -2.65 12.10 6.84
N LYS A 14 -1.94 12.52 7.90
CA LYS A 14 -0.76 13.38 7.76
C LYS A 14 0.39 12.66 7.06
N LYS A 15 0.68 11.42 7.45
CA LYS A 15 1.70 10.59 6.79
C LYS A 15 1.35 10.33 5.32
N LYS A 16 0.06 10.11 5.02
CA LYS A 16 -0.46 10.00 3.66
C LYS A 16 -0.19 11.28 2.86
N ALA A 17 -0.52 12.45 3.39
CA ALA A 17 -0.32 13.71 2.69
C ALA A 17 1.17 13.95 2.34
N LEU A 18 2.08 13.62 3.26
CA LEU A 18 3.52 13.71 3.02
C LEU A 18 4.00 12.71 1.95
N TYR A 19 3.52 11.46 2.00
CA TYR A 19 3.80 10.47 0.98
C TYR A 19 3.26 10.88 -0.38
N ASP A 20 1.99 11.28 -0.47
CA ASP A 20 1.32 11.68 -1.72
C ASP A 20 2.05 12.87 -2.36
N GLN A 21 2.42 13.89 -1.57
CA GLN A 21 3.17 15.04 -2.08
C GLN A 21 4.52 14.64 -2.69
N CYS A 22 5.24 13.73 -2.02
CA CYS A 22 6.52 13.20 -2.52
C CYS A 22 6.29 12.33 -3.77
N PHE A 23 5.27 11.47 -3.74
CA PHE A 23 4.91 10.60 -4.84
C PHE A 23 4.51 11.38 -6.09
N ASP A 24 3.69 12.44 -5.96
CA ASP A 24 3.25 13.27 -7.09
C ASP A 24 4.44 13.97 -7.76
N ALA A 25 5.37 14.50 -6.97
CA ALA A 25 6.59 15.10 -7.48
C ALA A 25 7.47 14.07 -8.21
N TRP A 26 7.70 12.91 -7.58
CA TRP A 26 8.47 11.82 -8.19
C TRP A 26 7.78 11.26 -9.44
N TYR A 27 6.45 11.13 -9.42
CA TYR A 27 5.66 10.59 -10.52
C TYR A 27 5.76 11.51 -11.75
N ARG A 28 5.60 12.82 -11.55
CA ARG A 28 5.74 13.83 -12.60
C ARG A 28 7.15 13.92 -13.15
N ASP A 29 8.14 14.02 -12.28
CA ASP A 29 9.49 14.43 -12.67
C ASP A 29 10.40 13.23 -13.00
N VAL A 30 10.08 12.04 -12.50
CA VAL A 30 10.90 10.84 -12.61
C VAL A 30 10.18 9.73 -13.36
N PHE A 31 8.97 9.33 -12.91
CA PHE A 31 8.26 8.20 -13.51
C PHE A 31 7.78 8.50 -14.93
N LEU A 32 7.04 9.60 -15.14
CA LEU A 32 6.52 9.98 -16.46
C LEU A 32 7.63 10.33 -17.46
N GLN A 33 8.79 10.78 -16.96
CA GLN A 33 9.95 11.07 -17.80
C GLN A 33 10.80 9.82 -18.09
N ASN A 34 10.36 8.64 -17.66
CA ASN A 34 11.07 7.36 -17.78
C ASN A 34 12.49 7.39 -17.15
N LYS A 35 12.69 8.26 -16.15
CA LYS A 35 13.95 8.45 -15.41
C LYS A 35 14.02 7.61 -14.15
N SER A 36 12.96 6.88 -13.79
CA SER A 36 12.92 6.05 -12.59
C SER A 36 13.90 4.88 -12.65
N GLN A 37 14.16 4.34 -13.85
CA GLN A 37 15.02 3.17 -14.04
C GLN A 37 14.69 2.02 -13.08
N GLY A 38 13.39 1.85 -12.74
CA GLY A 38 12.91 0.84 -11.80
C GLY A 38 13.14 1.14 -10.31
N LYS A 39 13.62 2.33 -9.94
CA LYS A 39 13.72 2.78 -8.55
C LYS A 39 12.43 3.44 -8.09
N LEU A 40 11.93 3.04 -6.92
CA LEU A 40 10.76 3.66 -6.30
C LEU A 40 11.16 4.96 -5.59
N GLY A 41 10.35 6.00 -5.75
CA GLY A 41 10.48 7.23 -4.97
C GLY A 41 9.74 7.11 -3.64
N CYS A 42 10.22 7.83 -2.62
CA CYS A 42 9.48 8.05 -1.37
C CYS A 42 9.18 6.75 -0.60
N GLU A 43 10.06 5.76 -0.71
CA GLU A 43 9.85 4.41 -0.16
C GLU A 43 9.72 4.41 1.38
N ASP A 44 10.48 5.27 2.06
CA ASP A 44 10.43 5.40 3.52
C ASP A 44 9.10 6.02 3.99
N LEU A 45 8.65 7.09 3.32
CA LEU A 45 7.35 7.70 3.58
C LEU A 45 6.20 6.72 3.30
N TYR A 46 6.35 5.91 2.24
CA TYR A 46 5.40 4.85 1.92
C TYR A 46 5.33 3.81 3.03
N LYS A 47 6.46 3.32 3.54
CA LYS A 47 6.51 2.32 4.62
C LYS A 47 5.81 2.82 5.88
N GLU A 48 6.05 4.07 6.26
CA GLU A 48 5.41 4.67 7.43
C GLU A 48 3.89 4.80 7.27
N TYR A 49 3.44 5.31 6.12
CA TYR A 49 2.01 5.42 5.81
C TYR A 49 1.33 4.04 5.70
N ALA A 50 1.97 3.09 5.02
CA ALA A 50 1.43 1.76 4.79
C ALA A 50 1.30 0.96 6.09
N ALA A 51 2.25 1.10 7.02
CA ALA A 51 2.15 0.50 8.35
C ALA A 51 0.90 0.99 9.08
N CYS A 52 0.70 2.31 9.12
CA CYS A 52 -0.45 2.96 9.76
C CYS A 52 -1.80 2.52 9.14
N MET A 53 -1.89 2.52 7.80
CA MET A 53 -3.09 2.06 7.09
C MET A 53 -3.35 0.57 7.28
N THR A 54 -2.31 -0.26 7.30
CA THR A 54 -2.47 -1.71 7.45
C THR A 54 -3.09 -2.06 8.80
N ASP A 55 -2.71 -1.35 9.86
CA ASP A 55 -3.26 -1.56 11.20
C ASP A 55 -4.74 -1.19 11.30
N GLU A 56 -5.18 -0.13 10.62
CA GLU A 56 -6.60 0.20 10.49
C GLU A 56 -7.37 -0.85 9.66
N LEU A 57 -6.79 -1.28 8.53
CA LEU A 57 -7.40 -2.23 7.61
C LEU A 57 -7.49 -3.66 8.19
N LYS A 58 -6.63 -4.03 9.15
CA LYS A 58 -6.72 -5.32 9.87
C LYS A 58 -8.09 -5.52 10.53
N GLN A 59 -8.74 -4.45 10.99
CA GLN A 59 -10.07 -4.54 11.60
C GLN A 59 -11.14 -5.03 10.60
N ASN A 60 -10.91 -4.83 9.30
CA ASN A 60 -11.79 -5.23 8.21
C ASN A 60 -11.08 -6.17 7.23
N ALA A 61 -10.14 -6.99 7.74
CA ALA A 61 -9.28 -7.81 6.90
C ALA A 61 -10.05 -8.75 5.95
N SER A 62 -11.17 -9.33 6.40
CA SER A 62 -12.01 -10.20 5.57
C SER A 62 -12.60 -9.47 4.36
N LEU A 63 -13.13 -8.26 4.57
CA LEU A 63 -13.66 -7.41 3.50
C LEU A 63 -12.56 -7.00 2.51
N VAL A 64 -11.40 -6.57 3.04
CA VAL A 64 -10.25 -6.20 2.21
C VAL A 64 -9.76 -7.38 1.38
N GLN A 65 -9.77 -8.59 1.96
CA GLN A 65 -9.35 -9.81 1.27
C GLN A 65 -10.35 -10.20 0.17
N SER A 66 -11.65 -10.14 0.44
CA SER A 66 -12.68 -10.38 -0.58
C SER A 66 -12.56 -9.40 -1.75
N ILE A 67 -12.37 -8.11 -1.49
CA ILE A 67 -12.14 -7.10 -2.55
C ILE A 67 -10.86 -7.42 -3.34
N ARG A 68 -9.80 -7.84 -2.66
CA ARG A 68 -8.55 -8.23 -3.33
C ARG A 68 -8.70 -9.48 -4.19
N SER A 69 -9.56 -10.42 -3.80
CA SER A 69 -9.83 -11.65 -4.56
C SER A 69 -10.55 -11.39 -5.88
N GLU A 70 -11.31 -10.29 -5.98
CA GLU A 70 -11.95 -9.86 -7.23
C GLU A 70 -10.97 -9.15 -8.19
N MET A 71 -9.78 -8.77 -7.72
CA MET A 71 -8.78 -8.14 -8.59
C MET A 71 -8.23 -9.18 -9.58
N ASN A 72 -8.13 -8.80 -10.85
CA ASN A 72 -7.58 -9.66 -11.88
C ASN A 72 -6.18 -10.16 -11.48
N PRO A 73 -5.94 -11.49 -11.41
CA PRO A 73 -4.66 -12.05 -10.96
C PRO A 73 -3.47 -11.66 -11.85
N SER A 74 -3.71 -11.32 -13.14
CA SER A 74 -2.69 -10.80 -14.05
C SER A 74 -2.21 -9.38 -13.68
N HIS A 75 -2.99 -8.63 -12.89
CA HIS A 75 -2.65 -7.28 -12.42
C HIS A 75 -2.23 -7.25 -10.94
N ALA A 76 -2.64 -8.25 -10.16
CA ALA A 76 -2.30 -8.37 -8.75
C ALA A 76 -0.78 -8.48 -8.51
N GLY A 77 -0.05 -9.19 -9.37
CA GLY A 77 1.40 -9.35 -9.24
C GLY A 77 2.24 -8.10 -9.57
N LEU A 78 1.63 -7.08 -10.20
CA LEU A 78 2.34 -5.89 -10.67
C LEU A 78 2.29 -4.72 -9.66
N TRP A 79 1.29 -4.68 -8.78
CA TRP A 79 1.03 -3.55 -7.87
C TRP A 79 1.00 -3.92 -6.38
N ILE A 80 0.93 -5.20 -6.05
CA ILE A 80 1.06 -5.67 -4.66
C ILE A 80 2.55 -5.76 -4.37
N GLY A 81 3.08 -4.73 -3.68
CA GLY A 81 4.46 -4.68 -3.24
C GLY A 81 4.90 -6.00 -2.61
N LYS A 82 6.16 -6.40 -2.90
CA LYS A 82 6.76 -7.70 -2.55
C LYS A 82 6.66 -8.07 -1.05
N ASP A 83 6.29 -7.14 -0.19
CA ASP A 83 6.22 -7.27 1.28
C ASP A 83 4.83 -7.70 1.81
N LEU A 84 3.83 -7.88 0.95
CA LEU A 84 2.53 -8.41 1.40
C LEU A 84 2.55 -9.96 1.45
N PRO A 85 2.01 -10.58 2.52
CA PRO A 85 1.97 -12.03 2.63
C PRO A 85 1.19 -12.61 1.45
N LYS A 86 1.87 -13.47 0.67
CA LYS A 86 1.26 -14.18 -0.46
C LYS A 86 0.08 -15.00 0.02
N PRO A 87 -1.05 -15.02 -0.70
CA PRO A 87 -2.12 -15.96 -0.42
C PRO A 87 -1.57 -17.40 -0.54
N GLU A 88 -1.82 -18.22 0.48
CA GLU A 88 -1.34 -19.60 0.64
C GLU A 88 -1.93 -20.61 -0.38
N SER A 89 -2.36 -20.20 -1.56
CA SER A 89 -2.85 -21.11 -2.61
C SER A 89 -1.78 -21.54 -3.61
N ALA A 90 -0.53 -21.08 -3.48
CA ALA A 90 0.59 -21.56 -4.30
C ALA A 90 1.30 -22.82 -3.72
N LYS A 91 0.70 -23.51 -2.75
CA LYS A 91 1.21 -24.79 -2.24
C LYS A 91 0.22 -25.92 -2.51
N LYS A 92 0.77 -26.93 -3.19
CA LYS A 92 0.26 -28.29 -3.48
C LYS A 92 -0.58 -28.39 -4.77
N LYS A 93 -0.30 -29.33 -5.67
CA LYS A 93 0.44 -30.60 -5.52
C LYS A 93 0.70 -31.26 -6.89
N PRO A 94 1.23 -32.50 -6.87
CA PRO A 94 2.51 -32.95 -7.42
C PRO A 94 2.57 -33.09 -8.95
#